data_AF-A0A2Z4L805-F1
#
_entry.id   AF-A0A2Z4L805-F1
#
_cell.length_a   1.000
_cell.length_b   1.000
_cell.length_c   1.000
_cell.angle_alpha   90.00
_cell.angle_beta   90.00
_cell.angle_gamma   90.00
#
_symmetry.space_group_name_H-M   'P 1'
#
loop_
_entity.id
_entity.type
_entity.pdbx_description
1 polymer ?
#
loop_
_entity_poly.entity_id
_entity_poly.type
_entity_poly.pdbx_seq_one_letter_code
_entity_poly.pdbx_strand_id
1 'polypeptide(L)'
;MVKDNVVFKGRYFTIQSLNEIFGQNFTIGHLIVYLDGKVVFNATVGDDIFTIIFEIIDGLLGNHELKVEYTVDNDTKNYAENITIK
;
A
#
# COMPACT_ATOMS: atom_id res chain seq x y z
N MET A 1 -18.64 -1.44 -14.39
CA MET A 1 -17.26 -1.41 -14.91
C MET A 1 -16.44 -2.32 -14.02
N VAL A 2 -15.80 -3.36 -14.58
CA VAL A 2 -14.79 -4.12 -13.85
C VAL A 2 -13.59 -3.17 -13.75
N LYS A 3 -13.18 -2.82 -12.53
CA LYS A 3 -11.94 -2.08 -12.33
C LYS A 3 -10.81 -3.00 -12.81
N ASP A 4 -10.02 -2.57 -13.79
CA ASP A 4 -8.84 -3.32 -14.19
C ASP A 4 -7.93 -3.49 -12.97
N ASN A 5 -7.44 -4.71 -12.71
CA ASN A 5 -6.54 -4.96 -11.59
C ASN A 5 -5.26 -4.12 -11.77
N VAL A 6 -4.83 -3.42 -10.72
CA VAL A 6 -3.61 -2.62 -10.78
C VAL A 6 -2.40 -3.56 -10.85
N VAL A 7 -1.56 -3.39 -11.86
CA VAL A 7 -0.37 -4.23 -12.05
C VAL A 7 0.85 -3.53 -11.46
N PHE A 8 1.41 -4.09 -10.39
CA PHE A 8 2.66 -3.62 -9.81
C PHE A 8 3.86 -4.37 -10.40
N LYS A 9 4.92 -3.63 -10.76
CA LYS A 9 6.18 -4.16 -11.27
C LYS A 9 7.33 -3.44 -10.59
N GLY A 10 7.96 -4.10 -9.63
CA GLY A 10 9.05 -3.51 -8.86
C GLY A 10 9.54 -4.48 -7.79
N ARG A 11 10.75 -4.23 -7.30
CA ARG A 11 11.33 -5.02 -6.21
C ARG A 11 10.89 -4.52 -4.84
N TYR A 12 10.71 -3.22 -4.70
CA TYR A 12 10.32 -2.58 -3.44
C TYR A 12 8.98 -1.91 -3.62
N PHE A 13 8.06 -2.20 -2.72
CA PHE A 13 6.79 -1.53 -2.63
C PHE A 13 6.93 -0.36 -1.66
N THR A 14 6.67 0.87 -2.11
CA THR A 14 6.93 2.11 -1.35
C THR A 14 5.66 2.90 -1.09
N ILE A 15 5.74 3.95 -0.27
CA ILE A 15 4.65 4.92 -0.10
C ILE A 15 4.23 5.53 -1.44
N GLN A 16 5.19 5.84 -2.33
CA GLN A 16 4.87 6.29 -3.67
C GLN A 16 3.98 5.30 -4.42
N SER A 17 4.27 3.99 -4.34
CA SER A 17 3.44 2.95 -4.97
C SER A 17 2.01 2.96 -4.43
N LEU A 18 1.82 3.14 -3.12
CA LEU A 18 0.48 3.29 -2.53
C LEU A 18 -0.24 4.52 -3.05
N ASN A 19 0.44 5.66 -3.08
CA ASN A 19 -0.14 6.92 -3.55
C ASN A 19 -0.65 6.78 -4.99
N GLU A 20 0.11 6.09 -5.84
CA GLU A 20 -0.26 5.81 -7.23
C GLU A 20 -1.45 4.85 -7.34
N ILE A 21 -1.48 3.77 -6.54
CA ILE A 21 -2.57 2.78 -6.56
C ILE A 21 -3.91 3.39 -6.11
N PHE A 22 -3.90 4.18 -5.04
CA PHE A 22 -5.12 4.70 -4.43
C PHE A 22 -5.47 6.14 -4.86
N GLY A 23 -4.56 6.82 -5.58
CA GLY A 23 -4.71 8.24 -5.91
C GLY A 23 -4.79 9.13 -4.66
N GLN A 24 -4.07 8.76 -3.61
CA GLN A 24 -4.06 9.46 -2.31
C GLN A 24 -2.66 9.97 -1.98
N ASN A 25 -2.54 10.74 -0.90
CA ASN A 25 -1.26 11.10 -0.30
C ASN A 25 -1.13 10.52 1.12
N PHE A 26 -0.36 9.44 1.26
CA PHE A 26 -0.09 8.74 2.51
C PHE A 26 1.20 9.22 3.18
N THR A 27 1.36 10.55 3.35
CA THR A 27 2.50 11.17 4.03
C THR A 27 2.05 11.94 5.26
N ILE A 28 2.87 11.98 6.31
CA ILE A 28 2.62 12.73 7.55
C ILE A 28 1.38 12.18 8.29
N GLY A 29 1.47 10.92 8.69
CA GLY A 29 0.39 10.25 9.42
C GLY A 29 0.79 8.87 9.90
N HIS A 30 -0.14 8.17 10.55
CA HIS A 30 0.05 6.77 10.92
C HIS A 30 -0.51 5.87 9.82
N LEU A 31 0.34 4.99 9.29
CA LEU A 31 0.03 4.13 8.15
C LEU A 31 0.15 2.66 8.56
N ILE A 32 -0.94 1.91 8.36
CA ILE A 32 -0.94 0.44 8.45
C ILE A 32 -1.30 -0.12 7.07
N VAL A 33 -0.49 -1.04 6.59
CA VAL A 33 -0.69 -1.69 5.29
C VAL A 33 -0.87 -3.18 5.51
N TYR A 34 -1.89 -3.73 4.86
CA TYR A 34 -2.18 -5.15 4.89
C TYR A 34 -2.12 -5.73 3.47
N LEU A 35 -1.52 -6.91 3.37
CA LEU A 35 -1.54 -7.73 2.17
C LEU A 35 -2.22 -9.06 2.52
N ASP A 36 -3.31 -9.38 1.83
CA ASP A 36 -4.15 -10.56 2.11
C ASP A 36 -4.55 -10.68 3.60
N GLY A 37 -4.91 -9.54 4.21
CA GLY A 37 -5.29 -9.46 5.62
C GLY A 37 -4.14 -9.54 6.62
N LYS A 38 -2.88 -9.68 6.19
CA LYS A 38 -1.71 -9.67 7.07
C LYS A 38 -1.06 -8.30 7.09
N VAL A 39 -0.74 -7.78 8.28
CA VAL A 39 0.02 -6.53 8.43
C VAL A 39 1.42 -6.73 7.84
N VAL A 40 1.77 -5.92 6.85
CA VAL A 40 3.10 -5.88 6.24
C VAL A 40 3.88 -4.62 6.61
N PHE A 41 3.17 -3.57 7.07
CA PHE A 41 3.77 -2.33 7.52
C PHE A 41 2.87 -1.65 8.55
N ASN A 42 3.47 -1.06 9.59
CA ASN A 42 2.77 -0.32 10.63
C ASN A 42 3.73 0.72 11.24
N ALA A 43 3.61 1.98 10.84
CA ALA A 43 4.46 3.04 11.35
C ALA A 43 3.84 4.44 11.16
N THR A 44 4.33 5.41 11.94
CA THR A 44 4.20 6.82 11.61
C THR A 44 5.17 7.18 10.49
N VAL A 45 4.64 7.72 9.39
CA VAL A 45 5.41 8.10 8.21
C VAL A 45 5.52 9.62 8.11
N GLY A 46 6.68 10.08 7.64
CA GLY A 46 6.93 11.50 7.33
C GLY A 46 6.51 11.86 5.90
N ASP A 47 7.24 12.77 5.29
CA ASP A 47 7.08 13.23 3.90
C ASP A 47 7.88 12.39 2.88
N ASP A 48 8.72 11.46 3.33
CA ASP A 48 9.53 10.60 2.45
C ASP A 48 8.69 9.52 1.75
N ILE A 49 8.30 9.79 0.51
CA ILE A 49 7.56 8.87 -0.36
C ILE A 49 8.36 7.64 -0.80
N PHE A 50 9.69 7.62 -0.61
CA PHE A 50 10.54 6.47 -0.94
C PHE A 50 10.65 5.46 0.21
N THR A 51 10.00 5.73 1.35
CA THR A 51 9.89 4.77 2.45
C THR A 51 9.39 3.42 1.94
N ILE A 52 10.19 2.37 2.17
CA ILE A 52 9.87 1.00 1.78
C ILE A 52 8.85 0.42 2.77
N ILE A 53 7.77 -0.13 2.21
CA ILE A 53 6.71 -0.82 2.96
C ILE A 53 7.06 -2.30 3.07
N PHE A 54 7.37 -2.95 1.94
CA PHE A 54 7.90 -4.32 1.89
C PHE A 54 8.72 -4.57 0.62
N GLU A 55 9.60 -5.56 0.67
CA GLU A 55 10.28 -6.11 -0.50
C GLU A 55 9.44 -7.23 -1.10
N ILE A 56 9.33 -7.24 -2.43
CA ILE A 56 8.66 -8.30 -3.17
C ILE A 56 9.62 -9.44 -3.37
N ILE A 57 9.19 -10.61 -2.92
CA ILE A 57 9.85 -11.90 -3.07
C ILE A 57 8.93 -12.83 -3.86
N ASP A 58 9.45 -13.93 -4.42
CA ASP A 58 8.69 -14.86 -5.27
C ASP A 58 7.38 -15.36 -4.65
N GLY A 59 7.32 -15.48 -3.32
CA GLY A 59 6.11 -15.87 -2.58
C GLY A 59 4.98 -14.83 -2.57
N LEU A 60 5.24 -13.61 -3.05
CA LEU A 60 4.28 -12.50 -3.16
C LEU A 60 3.90 -12.20 -4.62
N LEU A 61 4.25 -13.08 -5.56
CA LEU A 61 3.81 -12.96 -6.95
C LEU A 61 2.36 -13.45 -7.08
N GLY A 62 1.55 -12.73 -7.87
CA GLY A 62 0.17 -13.09 -8.11
C GLY A 62 -0.83 -12.00 -7.74
N ASN A 63 -2.07 -12.39 -7.48
CA ASN A 63 -3.15 -11.48 -7.13
C ASN A 63 -3.29 -11.38 -5.61
N HIS A 64 -3.35 -10.16 -5.12
CA HIS A 64 -3.42 -9.87 -3.69
C HIS A 64 -4.48 -8.81 -3.41
N GLU A 65 -5.12 -8.93 -2.26
CA GLU A 65 -5.88 -7.82 -1.68
C GLU A 65 -4.93 -6.91 -0.92
N LEU A 66 -4.87 -5.64 -1.31
CA LEU A 66 -4.11 -4.62 -0.62
C LEU A 66 -5.08 -3.70 0.14
N LYS A 67 -4.86 -3.56 1.45
CA LYS A 67 -5.62 -2.64 2.31
C LYS A 67 -4.70 -1.66 3.00
N VAL A 68 -5.22 -0.45 3.20
CA VAL A 68 -4.53 0.65 3.88
C VAL A 68 -5.45 1.25 4.93
N GLU A 69 -4.96 1.31 6.16
CA GLU A 69 -5.51 2.15 7.22
C GLU A 69 -4.59 3.35 7.41
N TYR A 70 -5.11 4.54 7.18
CA TYR A 70 -4.36 5.77 7.30
C TYR A 70 -5.01 6.72 8.28
N THR A 71 -4.27 7.14 9.30
CA THR A 71 -4.75 8.05 10.34
C THR A 71 -3.96 9.35 10.34
N VAL A 72 -4.67 10.47 10.24
CA VAL A 72 -4.11 11.82 10.34
C VAL A 72 -5.08 12.69 11.16
N ASP A 73 -4.56 13.52 12.06
CA ASP A 73 -5.36 14.42 12.92
C ASP A 73 -6.52 13.73 13.68
N ASN A 74 -6.31 12.47 14.09
CA ASN A 74 -7.31 11.57 14.73
C ASN A 74 -8.46 11.11 13.81
N ASP A 75 -8.40 11.36 12.51
CA ASP A 75 -9.31 10.80 11.52
C ASP A 75 -8.66 9.60 10.82
N THR A 76 -9.35 8.45 10.81
CA THR A 76 -8.86 7.21 10.21
C THR A 76 -9.67 6.88 8.96
N LYS A 77 -8.99 6.73 7.83
CA LYS A 77 -9.57 6.32 6.56
C LYS A 77 -9.04 4.97 6.14
N ASN A 78 -9.91 4.23 5.46
CA ASN A 78 -9.65 2.87 4.99
C ASN A 78 -9.75 2.82 3.47
N TYR A 79 -8.79 2.15 2.84
CA TYR A 79 -8.75 1.95 1.39
C TYR A 79 -8.46 0.49 1.08
N ALA A 80 -9.06 -0.03 0.02
CA ALA A 80 -8.86 -1.41 -0.43
C ALA A 80 -8.86 -1.50 -1.95
N GLU A 81 -7.87 -2.19 -2.52
CA GLU A 81 -7.79 -2.49 -3.96
C GLU A 81 -7.24 -3.91 -4.17
N ASN A 82 -7.60 -4.52 -5.30
CA ASN A 82 -6.96 -5.73 -5.75
C ASN A 82 -5.80 -5.38 -6.68
N ILE A 83 -4.61 -5.92 -6.37
CA ILE A 83 -3.40 -5.71 -7.16
C ILE A 83 -2.89 -7.04 -7.72
N THR A 84 -2.16 -6.97 -8.83
CA THR A 84 -1.38 -8.08 -9.36
C THR A 84 0.10 -7.72 -9.30
N ILE A 85 0.87 -8.46 -8.52
CA ILE A 85 2.33 -8.34 -8.43
C ILE A 85 2.96 -9.26 -9.48
N LYS A 86 3.83 -8.70 -10.35
CA LYS A 86 4.49 -9.40 -11.45
C LYS A 86 6.00 -9.24 -11.44
#